data_AF-A0A1Y4EZ49-F1
#
_entry.id   AF-A0A1Y4EZ49-F1
#
_cell.length_a   1.000
_cell.length_b   1.000
_cell.length_c   1.000
_cell.angle_alpha   90.00
_cell.angle_beta   90.00
_cell.angle_gamma   90.00
#
_symmetry.space_group_name_H-M   'P 1'
#
loop_
_entity.id
_entity.type
_entity.pdbx_description
1 polymer ?
#
loop_
_entity_poly.entity_id
_entity_poly.type
_entity_poly.pdbx_seq_one_letter_code
_entity_poly.pdbx_strand_id
1 'polypeptide(L)'
;MKKNLSFHSRKILLFFLSLGLLTVISWIIPLRPTYSEFEKRELTKFPSFSLQALFDGSYFDQIDLWFSDTFPFRDTFITGNSYLRQLYGLHPVQVSGDVEEGDAIPSAPSRPSSSPESSSAPETAESTSAPEEPSSAPDVSSEAPAPEKDVTGEVTQSLGAVLIVGDSGYEYYNFSKDVADQYIGMLNHTAQTLEGTAQVYDMVIPTSMDIMLPDSFRQGLNTSSQKDAIAYISGSLTPSIKSVQIYDTLKAHSDEYIYFRTDHHWTALGAYYAYRSFADVKGTTPLELSQCEKKEFSGFLGAFYSDTNKNPALAQNPDTVMAYVPPGNIKMQYTDRNGNTYNWPLISDVTDWATSTKYSTFIGGDNPYTIIQNSDLTDGSSCLVIKESFGNAFIPFLAANYQTVHVIDYRYWNGNIQDFVKTNGVQDVLFLNNVSATRNSSLVGKMATLTK
;
A
#
# COMPACT_ATOMS: atom_id res chain seq x y z
N MET A 1 45.31 31.45 -27.03
CA MET A 1 44.35 31.72 -25.94
C MET A 1 43.00 32.35 -26.35
N LYS A 2 42.77 32.83 -27.60
CA LYS A 2 41.46 33.47 -27.98
C LYS A 2 40.32 32.51 -28.41
N LYS A 3 40.59 31.23 -28.72
CA LYS A 3 39.54 30.28 -29.19
C LYS A 3 38.61 29.75 -28.10
N ASN A 4 39.04 29.67 -26.83
CA ASN A 4 38.21 29.14 -25.74
C ASN A 4 37.17 30.14 -25.22
N LEU A 5 37.44 31.45 -25.27
CA LEU A 5 36.47 32.48 -24.88
C LEU A 5 35.21 32.45 -25.76
N SER A 6 35.36 32.30 -27.08
CA SER A 6 34.23 32.22 -28.01
C SER A 6 33.33 30.99 -27.79
N PHE A 7 33.88 29.87 -27.32
CA PHE A 7 33.10 28.66 -27.08
C PHE A 7 32.29 28.77 -25.78
N HIS A 8 32.90 29.29 -24.72
CA HIS A 8 32.22 29.54 -23.45
C HIS A 8 31.13 30.60 -23.61
N SER A 9 31.41 31.71 -24.31
CA SER A 9 30.39 32.73 -24.59
C SER A 9 29.21 32.21 -25.40
N ARG A 10 29.42 31.28 -26.35
CA ARG A 10 28.34 30.63 -27.09
C ARG A 10 27.51 29.69 -26.21
N LYS A 11 28.14 28.93 -25.31
CA LYS A 11 27.44 28.10 -24.32
C LYS A 11 26.59 28.95 -23.38
N ILE A 12 27.16 30.02 -22.87
CA ILE A 12 26.47 30.98 -21.98
C ILE A 12 25.27 31.60 -22.72
N LEU A 13 25.47 32.03 -23.97
CA LEU A 13 24.40 32.59 -24.80
C LEU A 13 23.28 31.56 -25.05
N LEU A 14 23.63 30.32 -25.41
CA LEU A 14 22.64 29.25 -25.61
C LEU A 14 21.87 28.93 -24.33
N PHE A 15 22.55 28.89 -23.18
CA PHE A 15 21.92 28.70 -21.88
C PHE A 15 20.90 29.82 -21.58
N PHE A 16 21.28 31.09 -21.72
CA PHE A 16 20.37 32.20 -21.48
C PHE A 16 19.22 32.28 -22.51
N LEU A 17 19.47 31.93 -23.77
CA LEU A 17 18.40 31.82 -24.77
C LEU A 17 17.40 30.71 -24.42
N SER A 18 17.89 29.56 -23.94
CA SER A 18 17.01 28.48 -23.47
C SER A 18 16.22 28.87 -22.23
N LEU A 19 16.85 29.57 -21.28
CA LEU A 19 16.20 30.07 -20.07
C LEU A 19 15.10 31.07 -20.43
N GLY A 20 15.40 32.04 -21.31
CA GLY A 20 14.43 33.03 -21.79
C GLY A 20 13.26 32.39 -22.53
N LEU A 21 13.51 31.37 -23.36
CA LEU A 21 12.44 30.62 -24.03
C LEU A 21 11.55 29.90 -23.02
N LEU A 22 12.13 29.21 -22.03
CA LEU A 22 11.39 28.53 -20.97
C LEU A 22 10.58 29.51 -20.12
N THR A 23 11.12 30.70 -19.83
CA THR A 23 10.37 31.77 -19.18
C THR A 23 9.15 32.15 -20.02
N VAL A 24 9.30 32.42 -21.31
CA VAL A 24 8.17 32.76 -22.18
C VAL A 24 7.12 31.64 -22.20
N ILE A 25 7.53 30.38 -22.35
CA ILE A 25 6.64 29.22 -22.32
C ILE A 25 5.90 29.12 -20.98
N SER A 26 6.58 29.35 -19.85
CA SER A 26 5.98 29.28 -18.52
C SER A 26 4.83 30.27 -18.30
N TRP A 27 4.80 31.39 -19.03
CA TRP A 27 3.72 32.38 -18.93
C TRP A 27 2.54 32.12 -19.90
N ILE A 28 2.62 31.10 -20.75
CA ILE A 28 1.52 30.71 -21.63
C ILE A 28 0.51 29.86 -20.82
N ILE A 29 -0.47 30.53 -20.23
CA ILE A 29 -1.48 29.92 -19.35
C ILE A 29 -2.14 28.66 -19.95
N PRO A 30 -2.54 28.61 -21.24
CA PRO A 30 -3.14 27.41 -21.83
C PRO A 30 -2.24 26.16 -21.87
N LEU A 31 -0.93 26.29 -21.71
CA LEU A 31 0.01 25.15 -21.69
C LEU A 31 0.19 24.55 -20.29
N ARG A 32 -0.39 25.17 -19.26
CA ARG A 32 -0.30 24.70 -17.88
C ARG A 32 -1.36 23.60 -17.64
N PRO A 33 -0.94 22.36 -17.32
CA PRO A 33 -1.89 21.28 -17.06
C PRO A 33 -2.67 21.54 -15.76
N THR A 34 -3.89 21.02 -15.69
CA THR A 34 -4.71 21.02 -14.47
C THR A 34 -4.66 19.69 -13.73
N TYR A 35 -4.15 18.65 -14.37
CA TYR A 35 -3.99 17.29 -13.83
C TYR A 35 -2.63 16.74 -14.24
N SER A 36 -1.94 16.06 -13.34
CA SER A 36 -0.71 15.33 -13.65
C SER A 36 -1.01 13.84 -13.77
N GLU A 37 -0.77 13.29 -14.96
CA GLU A 37 -0.73 11.84 -15.20
C GLU A 37 0.50 11.19 -14.54
N PHE A 38 1.49 12.01 -14.15
CA PHE A 38 2.66 11.54 -13.41
C PHE A 38 2.37 11.29 -11.93
N GLU A 39 1.75 12.25 -11.27
CA GLU A 39 1.44 12.19 -9.83
C GLU A 39 -0.02 11.78 -9.57
N LYS A 40 -0.78 11.48 -10.64
CA LYS A 40 -2.19 11.08 -10.63
C LYS A 40 -3.09 12.02 -9.82
N ARG A 41 -2.82 13.33 -9.78
CA ARG A 41 -3.58 14.31 -8.98
C ARG A 41 -3.94 15.57 -9.75
N GLU A 42 -5.00 16.25 -9.29
CA GLU A 42 -5.22 17.65 -9.67
C GLU A 42 -4.03 18.48 -9.21
N LEU A 43 -3.58 19.37 -10.10
CA LEU A 43 -2.50 20.29 -9.83
C LEU A 43 -3.06 21.53 -9.12
N THR A 44 -2.17 22.20 -8.39
CA THR A 44 -2.47 23.39 -7.60
C THR A 44 -3.24 24.39 -8.46
N LYS A 45 -4.32 24.95 -7.92
CA LYS A 45 -5.12 25.99 -8.58
C LYS A 45 -4.48 27.35 -8.34
N PHE A 46 -4.65 28.27 -9.29
CA PHE A 46 -4.12 29.62 -9.12
C PHE A 46 -4.74 30.26 -7.86
N PRO A 47 -3.94 30.82 -6.94
CA PRO A 47 -4.45 31.29 -5.66
C PRO A 47 -5.36 32.50 -5.80
N SER A 48 -6.37 32.57 -4.93
CA SER A 48 -7.24 33.75 -4.81
C SER A 48 -6.53 34.88 -4.07
N PHE A 49 -6.59 36.10 -4.60
CA PHE A 49 -5.97 37.27 -3.98
C PHE A 49 -6.65 37.66 -2.66
N SER A 50 -5.84 37.95 -1.63
CA SER A 50 -6.27 38.42 -0.32
C SER A 50 -5.22 39.38 0.26
N LEU A 51 -5.66 40.49 0.87
CA LEU A 51 -4.73 41.45 1.51
C LEU A 51 -4.00 40.83 2.71
N GLN A 52 -4.68 39.94 3.45
CA GLN A 52 -4.05 39.22 4.55
C GLN A 52 -2.93 38.31 4.04
N ALA A 53 -3.23 37.51 3.00
CA ALA A 53 -2.28 36.59 2.38
C ALA A 53 -1.10 37.31 1.73
N LEU A 54 -1.31 38.54 1.25
CA LEU A 54 -0.24 39.38 0.71
C LEU A 54 0.72 39.87 1.80
N PHE A 55 0.21 40.25 2.98
CA PHE A 55 1.03 40.77 4.08
C PHE A 55 1.71 39.68 4.91
N ASP A 56 1.11 38.48 5.01
CA ASP A 56 1.72 37.34 5.71
C ASP A 56 2.62 36.47 4.81
N GLY A 57 2.71 36.78 3.51
CA GLY A 57 3.59 36.11 2.54
C GLY A 57 2.98 34.88 1.86
N SER A 58 1.90 34.32 2.40
CA SER A 58 1.29 33.07 1.92
C SER A 58 0.74 33.17 0.49
N TYR A 59 0.45 34.38 -0.01
CA TYR A 59 0.04 34.58 -1.41
C TYR A 59 1.17 34.29 -2.39
N PHE A 60 2.41 34.66 -2.05
CA PHE A 60 3.56 34.40 -2.91
C PHE A 60 3.97 32.93 -2.83
N ASP A 61 3.91 32.31 -1.64
CA ASP A 61 4.16 30.87 -1.48
C ASP A 61 3.20 30.03 -2.33
N GLN A 62 1.92 30.40 -2.36
CA GLN A 62 0.94 29.72 -3.21
C GLN A 62 1.15 29.99 -4.71
N ILE A 63 1.65 31.17 -5.09
CA ILE A 63 2.04 31.44 -6.48
C ILE A 63 3.23 30.58 -6.88
N ASP A 64 4.23 30.44 -6.02
CA ASP A 64 5.43 29.63 -6.29
C ASP A 64 5.09 28.14 -6.36
N LEU A 65 4.25 27.66 -5.44
CA LEU A 65 3.69 26.31 -5.47
C LEU A 65 2.90 26.09 -6.77
N TRP A 66 1.95 26.97 -7.10
CA TRP A 66 1.21 26.89 -8.36
C TRP A 66 2.15 26.91 -9.58
N PHE A 67 3.16 27.77 -9.58
CA PHE A 67 4.06 27.98 -10.71
C PHE A 67 4.89 26.74 -10.98
N SER A 68 5.47 26.15 -9.93
CA SER A 68 6.28 24.93 -9.98
C SER A 68 5.43 23.69 -10.30
N ASP A 69 4.23 23.61 -9.75
CA ASP A 69 3.32 22.47 -9.90
C ASP A 69 2.71 22.39 -11.31
N THR A 70 2.38 23.53 -11.90
CA THR A 70 1.71 23.61 -13.22
C THR A 70 2.66 23.97 -14.37
N PHE A 71 3.98 23.83 -14.19
CA PHE A 71 4.94 24.19 -15.23
C PHE A 71 4.70 23.38 -16.54
N PRO A 72 4.66 24.01 -17.72
CA PRO A 72 4.43 23.30 -18.97
C PRO A 72 5.45 22.19 -19.20
N PHE A 73 4.96 20.98 -19.53
CA PHE A 73 5.79 19.79 -19.75
C PHE A 73 6.59 19.32 -18.53
N ARG A 74 6.21 19.70 -17.30
CA ARG A 74 6.85 19.25 -16.04
C ARG A 74 7.11 17.74 -16.02
N ASP A 75 6.10 16.93 -16.31
CA ASP A 75 6.20 15.47 -16.32
C ASP A 75 7.24 14.96 -17.34
N THR A 76 7.36 15.63 -18.50
CA THR A 76 8.38 15.36 -19.52
C THR A 76 9.78 15.71 -19.02
N PHE A 77 9.94 16.82 -18.29
CA PHE A 77 11.22 17.22 -17.71
C PHE A 77 11.66 16.29 -16.58
N ILE A 78 10.74 15.86 -15.71
CA ILE A 78 11.02 14.88 -14.66
C ILE A 78 11.48 13.56 -15.29
N THR A 79 10.73 13.06 -16.27
CA THR A 79 11.10 11.85 -17.02
C THR A 79 12.46 11.98 -17.72
N GLY A 80 12.72 13.13 -18.35
CA GLY A 80 14.00 13.42 -19.01
C GLY A 80 15.19 13.53 -18.05
N ASN A 81 14.99 14.12 -16.85
CA ASN A 81 16.00 14.15 -15.79
C ASN A 81 16.34 12.75 -15.28
N SER A 82 15.33 11.89 -15.09
CA SER A 82 15.53 10.49 -14.72
C SER A 82 16.31 9.72 -15.80
N TYR A 83 16.02 9.94 -17.09
CA TYR A 83 16.78 9.36 -18.21
C TYR A 83 18.23 9.87 -18.28
N LEU A 84 18.47 11.17 -18.06
CA LEU A 84 19.83 11.72 -17.99
C LEU A 84 20.63 11.13 -16.82
N ARG A 85 19.98 10.91 -15.67
CA ARG A 85 20.59 10.23 -14.50
C ARG A 85 21.01 8.79 -14.82
N GLN A 86 20.24 8.08 -15.64
CA GLN A 86 20.56 6.73 -16.12
C GLN A 86 21.81 6.69 -17.03
N LEU A 87 22.01 7.69 -17.88
CA LEU A 87 23.17 7.77 -18.77
C LEU A 87 24.51 7.95 -18.04
N TYR A 88 24.51 8.35 -16.77
CA TYR A 88 25.72 8.42 -15.95
C TYR A 88 26.23 7.04 -15.47
N GLY A 89 25.54 5.94 -15.82
CA GLY A 89 26.13 4.59 -15.86
C GLY A 89 26.40 3.91 -14.52
N LEU A 90 25.89 4.44 -13.41
CA LEU A 90 25.83 3.70 -12.16
C LEU A 90 24.49 2.96 -12.13
N HIS A 91 24.50 1.66 -11.86
CA HIS A 91 23.33 0.95 -11.35
C HIS A 91 23.48 0.83 -9.83
N PRO A 92 23.36 1.92 -9.05
CA PRO A 92 23.36 1.79 -7.61
C PRO A 92 22.00 1.24 -7.19
N VAL A 93 22.02 0.49 -6.11
CA VAL A 93 20.90 0.40 -5.18
C VAL A 93 20.39 1.83 -4.95
N GLN A 94 19.14 2.09 -5.33
CA GLN A 94 18.53 3.41 -5.15
C GLN A 94 17.51 3.32 -4.02
N VAL A 95 17.48 4.34 -3.19
CA VAL A 95 16.45 4.53 -2.16
C VAL A 95 15.68 5.79 -2.53
N SER A 96 14.37 5.66 -2.64
CA SER A 96 13.43 6.77 -2.84
C SER A 96 12.66 6.98 -1.54
N GLY A 97 12.71 8.18 -0.97
CA GLY A 97 12.12 8.50 0.34
C GLY A 97 13.08 8.30 1.51
N ASP A 98 12.62 8.67 2.71
CA ASP A 98 13.40 8.59 3.95
C ASP A 98 13.19 7.25 4.66
N VAL A 99 14.29 6.61 5.06
CA VAL A 99 14.27 5.34 5.79
C VAL A 99 14.27 5.63 7.28
N GLU A 100 13.15 5.34 7.93
CA GLU A 100 13.01 5.43 9.38
C GLU A 100 13.57 4.20 10.09
N GLU A 101 14.08 4.38 11.31
CA GLU A 101 14.46 3.27 12.18
C GLU A 101 13.22 2.67 12.87
N GLY A 102 13.17 1.34 12.92
CA GLY A 102 12.08 0.62 13.61
C GLY A 102 12.41 0.31 15.05
N ASP A 103 11.38 0.09 15.86
CA ASP A 103 11.52 -0.39 17.22
C ASP A 103 12.17 -1.78 17.25
N ALA A 104 12.80 -2.11 18.37
CA ALA A 104 13.24 -3.48 18.63
C ALA A 104 12.02 -4.41 18.73
N ILE A 105 12.07 -5.53 17.99
CA ILE A 105 11.01 -6.55 18.04
C ILE A 105 11.16 -7.36 19.34
N PRO A 106 10.14 -7.44 20.20
CA PRO A 106 10.23 -8.22 21.43
C PRO A 106 10.45 -9.70 21.15
N SER A 107 11.35 -10.34 21.89
CA SER A 107 11.67 -11.76 21.74
C SER A 107 10.59 -12.71 22.29
N ALA A 108 9.61 -12.18 23.02
CA ALA A 108 8.51 -12.94 23.61
C ALA A 108 7.17 -12.27 23.34
N PRO A 109 6.08 -13.04 23.14
CA PRO A 109 4.75 -12.49 22.95
C PRO A 109 4.24 -11.67 24.14
N SER A 110 3.47 -10.62 23.85
CA SER A 110 2.74 -9.83 24.84
C SER A 110 1.40 -10.51 25.17
N ARG A 111 1.43 -11.73 25.72
CA ARG A 111 0.17 -12.37 26.17
C ARG A 111 -0.38 -11.64 27.39
N PRO A 112 -1.69 -11.31 27.42
CA PRO A 112 -2.30 -10.80 28.63
C PRO A 112 -2.20 -11.86 29.73
N SER A 113 -1.71 -11.46 30.91
CA SER A 113 -1.62 -12.33 32.08
C SER A 113 -3.03 -12.74 32.50
N SER A 114 -3.33 -14.04 32.43
CA SER A 114 -4.56 -14.61 32.99
C SER A 114 -4.40 -14.78 34.50
N SER A 115 -4.55 -13.69 35.29
CA SER A 115 -4.85 -13.71 36.73
C SER A 115 -5.18 -12.30 37.25
N PRO A 116 -6.21 -12.13 38.11
CA PRO A 116 -6.62 -10.82 38.63
C PRO A 116 -5.82 -10.38 39.88
N GLU A 117 -5.61 -9.06 39.94
CA GLU A 117 -5.26 -8.19 41.08
C GLU A 117 -3.90 -8.36 41.80
N SER A 118 -3.10 -7.29 41.79
CA SER A 118 -3.09 -6.38 42.95
C SER A 118 -2.50 -5.00 42.62
N SER A 119 -3.19 -4.00 43.13
CA SER A 119 -2.87 -2.57 43.15
C SER A 119 -1.55 -2.25 43.86
N SER A 120 -0.71 -1.41 43.26
CA SER A 120 0.03 -0.39 44.01
C SER A 120 0.36 0.82 43.12
N ALA A 121 0.18 2.00 43.72
CA ALA A 121 0.20 3.33 43.13
C ALA A 121 1.65 3.87 42.92
N PRO A 122 1.83 5.04 42.27
CA PRO A 122 3.02 5.38 41.50
C PRO A 122 4.12 6.09 42.30
N GLU A 123 5.38 5.78 42.00
CA GLU A 123 6.53 6.60 42.37
C GLU A 123 6.87 7.59 41.26
N THR A 124 6.74 8.86 41.61
CA THR A 124 7.27 10.05 40.94
C THR A 124 8.79 9.97 40.77
N ALA A 125 9.29 10.20 39.55
CA ALA A 125 10.67 10.55 39.31
C ALA A 125 10.74 11.79 38.41
N GLU A 126 11.48 12.78 38.90
CA GLU A 126 11.55 14.16 38.47
C GLU A 126 12.18 14.35 37.08
N SER A 127 11.61 15.31 36.37
CA SER A 127 12.15 15.95 35.18
C SER A 127 13.39 16.77 35.55
N THR A 128 14.51 16.51 34.88
CA THR A 128 15.64 17.46 34.82
C THR A 128 15.95 17.76 33.36
N SER A 129 15.66 18.99 32.98
CA SER A 129 15.97 19.60 31.69
C SER A 129 17.31 20.33 31.77
N ALA A 130 18.14 20.19 30.74
CA ALA A 130 19.26 21.07 30.45
C ALA A 130 19.39 21.23 28.92
N PRO A 131 19.89 22.39 28.44
CA PRO A 131 19.49 22.95 27.15
C PRO A 131 20.45 22.61 26.00
N GLU A 132 19.89 22.34 24.81
CA GLU A 132 20.66 22.22 23.56
C GLU A 132 20.74 23.57 22.83
N GLU A 133 21.96 23.93 22.41
CA GLU A 133 22.27 25.04 21.52
C GLU A 133 21.97 24.68 20.04
N PRO A 134 21.68 25.69 19.19
CA PRO A 134 21.17 25.46 17.85
C PRO A 134 22.29 25.17 16.84
N SER A 135 22.26 23.98 16.23
CA SER A 135 23.05 23.67 15.03
C SER A 135 22.19 23.90 13.79
N SER A 136 22.51 24.97 13.05
CA SER A 136 21.93 25.29 11.75
C SER A 136 22.56 24.45 10.64
N ALA A 137 21.74 23.67 9.93
CA ALA A 137 22.05 23.09 8.62
C ALA A 137 20.81 23.24 7.71
N PRO A 138 21.01 23.41 6.39
CA PRO A 138 20.06 24.11 5.52
C PRO A 138 18.87 23.25 5.09
N ASP A 139 17.71 23.90 4.99
CA ASP A 139 16.49 23.41 4.37
C ASP A 139 16.77 22.89 2.94
N VAL A 140 16.58 21.59 2.75
CA VAL A 140 16.34 21.01 1.45
C VAL A 140 14.92 20.47 1.49
N SER A 141 14.01 21.22 0.87
CA SER A 141 12.63 20.80 0.59
C SER A 141 12.66 19.42 -0.11
N SER A 142 12.23 18.39 0.61
CA SER A 142 11.95 17.07 0.07
C SER A 142 10.43 16.87 0.16
N GLU A 143 9.78 16.84 -1.00
CA GLU A 143 8.38 16.41 -1.07
C GLU A 143 8.33 14.91 -0.81
N ALA A 144 7.51 14.51 0.17
CA ALA A 144 7.23 13.13 0.50
C ALA A 144 6.69 12.37 -0.73
N PRO A 145 6.96 11.05 -0.87
CA PRO A 145 6.48 10.27 -2.01
C PRO A 145 4.94 10.33 -2.12
N ALA A 146 4.47 10.50 -3.35
CA ALA A 146 3.04 10.59 -3.64
C ALA A 146 2.34 9.26 -3.28
N PRO A 147 1.22 9.30 -2.56
CA PRO A 147 0.56 8.09 -2.09
C PRO A 147 -0.38 7.47 -3.15
N GLU A 148 -0.54 6.14 -3.12
CA GLU A 148 -1.30 5.31 -4.07
C GLU A 148 -2.73 5.82 -4.26
N LYS A 149 -3.32 5.71 -5.46
CA LYS A 149 -4.71 6.12 -5.73
C LYS A 149 -5.54 4.98 -6.33
N ASP A 150 -6.76 4.78 -5.82
CA ASP A 150 -7.71 3.80 -6.36
C ASP A 150 -8.33 4.27 -7.70
N VAL A 151 -9.24 3.45 -8.24
CA VAL A 151 -10.04 3.75 -9.45
C VAL A 151 -10.91 5.01 -9.35
N THR A 152 -11.08 5.57 -8.14
CA THR A 152 -11.76 6.86 -7.91
C THR A 152 -10.79 8.04 -7.82
N GLY A 153 -9.48 7.80 -7.91
CA GLY A 153 -8.43 8.82 -7.87
C GLY A 153 -8.04 9.26 -6.46
N GLU A 154 -8.51 8.56 -5.44
CA GLU A 154 -8.29 8.87 -4.03
C GLU A 154 -7.15 8.08 -3.41
N VAL A 155 -6.44 8.74 -2.50
CA VAL A 155 -5.25 8.21 -1.86
C VAL A 155 -5.55 7.02 -0.94
N THR A 156 -4.97 5.85 -1.21
CA THR A 156 -5.24 4.58 -0.54
C THR A 156 -4.16 4.18 0.48
N GLN A 157 -2.88 4.50 0.20
CA GLN A 157 -1.75 4.27 1.10
C GLN A 157 -0.52 5.08 0.65
N SER A 158 0.22 5.68 1.59
CA SER A 158 1.58 6.15 1.30
C SER A 158 2.54 4.98 1.54
N LEU A 159 3.28 4.58 0.51
CA LEU A 159 4.43 3.72 0.72
C LEU A 159 5.51 4.54 1.47
N GLY A 160 6.24 3.89 2.37
CA GLY A 160 7.43 4.47 2.99
C GLY A 160 8.57 4.59 1.98
N ALA A 161 9.82 4.53 2.44
CA ALA A 161 10.95 4.43 1.52
C ALA A 161 10.84 3.18 0.62
N VAL A 162 11.24 3.33 -0.65
CA VAL A 162 11.30 2.25 -1.64
C VAL A 162 12.74 2.02 -2.05
N LEU A 163 13.20 0.79 -1.87
CA LEU A 163 14.46 0.28 -2.41
C LEU A 163 14.26 -0.16 -3.86
N ILE A 164 15.16 0.23 -4.77
CA ILE A 164 15.18 -0.24 -6.15
C ILE A 164 16.46 -1.02 -6.39
N VAL A 165 16.30 -2.30 -6.77
CA VAL A 165 17.39 -3.20 -7.14
C VAL A 165 17.10 -3.75 -8.53
N GLY A 166 17.96 -3.42 -9.50
CA GLY A 166 17.70 -3.77 -10.90
C GLY A 166 16.42 -3.10 -11.39
N ASP A 167 15.45 -3.91 -11.82
CA ASP A 167 14.14 -3.49 -12.34
C ASP A 167 12.99 -3.74 -11.34
N SER A 168 13.32 -3.94 -10.06
CA SER A 168 12.36 -4.30 -9.02
C SER A 168 12.41 -3.32 -7.84
N GLY A 169 11.23 -2.98 -7.31
CA GLY A 169 11.02 -2.17 -6.12
C GLY A 169 10.70 -3.01 -4.89
N TYR A 170 11.08 -2.52 -3.71
CA TYR A 170 10.82 -3.15 -2.41
C TYR A 170 10.49 -2.08 -1.37
N GLU A 171 9.36 -2.22 -0.68
CA GLU A 171 8.97 -1.32 0.40
C GLU A 171 9.81 -1.59 1.66
N TYR A 172 10.44 -0.57 2.21
CA TYR A 172 11.09 -0.66 3.52
C TYR A 172 10.06 -0.92 4.61
N TYR A 173 10.36 -1.88 5.50
CA TYR A 173 9.57 -2.16 6.69
C TYR A 173 10.32 -1.75 7.96
N ASN A 174 9.69 -0.93 8.80
CA ASN A 174 10.13 -0.57 10.14
C ASN A 174 9.05 -0.94 11.15
N PHE A 175 9.38 -1.83 12.08
CA PHE A 175 8.46 -2.28 13.10
C PHE A 175 8.10 -1.13 14.04
N SER A 176 6.83 -1.02 14.42
CA SER A 176 6.37 -0.15 15.51
C SER A 176 5.68 -1.01 16.54
N LYS A 177 6.28 -1.10 17.74
CA LYS A 177 5.78 -1.97 18.80
C LYS A 177 4.42 -1.51 19.28
N ASP A 178 4.26 -0.21 19.54
CA ASP A 178 3.02 0.35 20.07
C ASP A 178 1.85 0.16 19.10
N VAL A 179 2.08 0.31 17.80
CA VAL A 179 1.04 0.11 16.78
C VAL A 179 0.72 -1.37 16.58
N ALA A 180 1.72 -2.25 16.63
CA ALA A 180 1.51 -3.69 16.60
C ALA A 180 0.70 -4.16 17.82
N ASP A 181 0.98 -3.63 19.01
CA ASP A 181 0.23 -3.93 20.24
C ASP A 181 -1.23 -3.45 20.17
N GLN A 182 -1.48 -2.31 19.53
CA GLN A 182 -2.85 -1.84 19.25
C GLN A 182 -3.59 -2.78 18.30
N TYR A 183 -2.92 -3.26 17.25
CA TYR A 183 -3.47 -4.25 16.32
C TYR A 183 -3.83 -5.57 17.03
N ILE A 184 -2.91 -6.09 17.85
CA ILE A 184 -3.11 -7.28 18.68
C ILE A 184 -4.31 -7.08 19.62
N GLY A 185 -4.36 -5.94 20.33
CA GLY A 185 -5.45 -5.62 21.26
C GLY A 185 -6.81 -5.56 20.57
N MET A 186 -6.88 -4.95 19.39
CA MET A 186 -8.09 -4.89 18.56
C MET A 186 -8.58 -6.29 18.15
N LEU A 187 -7.68 -7.16 17.66
CA LEU A 187 -8.05 -8.51 17.25
C LEU A 187 -8.52 -9.36 18.45
N ASN A 188 -7.81 -9.29 19.57
CA ASN A 188 -8.19 -9.99 20.81
C ASN A 188 -9.57 -9.54 21.30
N HIS A 189 -9.84 -8.23 21.28
CA HIS A 189 -11.15 -7.70 21.62
C HIS A 189 -12.24 -8.19 20.65
N THR A 190 -11.96 -8.19 19.36
CA THR A 190 -12.89 -8.68 18.32
C THR A 190 -13.24 -10.15 18.54
N ALA A 191 -12.24 -11.00 18.79
CA ALA A 191 -12.43 -12.42 19.04
C ALA A 191 -13.25 -12.68 20.30
N GLN A 192 -13.04 -11.91 21.37
CA GLN A 192 -13.87 -11.97 22.57
C GLN A 192 -15.32 -11.58 22.28
N THR A 193 -15.52 -10.49 21.53
CA THR A 193 -16.84 -9.95 21.20
C THR A 193 -17.65 -10.84 20.25
N LEU A 194 -16.95 -11.65 19.43
CA LEU A 194 -17.55 -12.62 18.50
C LEU A 194 -17.59 -14.06 19.04
N GLU A 195 -17.17 -14.29 20.29
CA GLU A 195 -17.16 -15.62 20.89
C GLU A 195 -18.54 -16.29 20.81
N GLY A 196 -18.56 -17.54 20.35
CA GLY A 196 -19.78 -18.31 20.12
C GLY A 196 -20.63 -17.87 18.91
N THR A 197 -20.24 -16.81 18.21
CA THR A 197 -20.93 -16.31 17.00
C THR A 197 -20.15 -16.62 15.72
N ALA A 198 -18.86 -16.30 15.70
CA ALA A 198 -18.00 -16.51 14.54
C ALA A 198 -16.56 -16.86 14.95
N GLN A 199 -15.86 -17.62 14.10
CA GLN A 199 -14.43 -17.90 14.24
C GLN A 199 -13.62 -16.77 13.62
N VAL A 200 -12.73 -16.16 14.42
CA VAL A 200 -11.80 -15.13 13.93
C VAL A 200 -10.51 -15.77 13.43
N TYR A 201 -10.06 -15.35 12.26
CA TYR A 201 -8.78 -15.69 11.64
C TYR A 201 -8.00 -14.40 11.42
N ASP A 202 -6.68 -14.51 11.50
CA ASP A 202 -5.75 -13.42 11.22
C ASP A 202 -4.70 -13.87 10.22
N MET A 203 -4.40 -13.02 9.23
CA MET A 203 -3.38 -13.25 8.23
C MET A 203 -2.63 -11.94 7.98
N VAL A 204 -1.43 -11.85 8.57
CA VAL A 204 -0.48 -10.76 8.31
C VAL A 204 0.44 -11.16 7.16
N ILE A 205 0.37 -10.42 6.05
CA ILE A 205 1.05 -10.75 4.80
C ILE A 205 2.41 -10.03 4.74
N PRO A 206 3.55 -10.74 4.60
CA PRO A 206 4.84 -10.08 4.40
C PRO A 206 4.89 -9.38 3.04
N THR A 207 5.77 -8.40 2.89
CA THR A 207 6.00 -7.72 1.60
C THR A 207 7.13 -8.41 0.81
N SER A 208 7.32 -8.00 -0.44
CA SER A 208 8.40 -8.49 -1.30
C SER A 208 9.79 -8.27 -0.70
N MET A 209 9.97 -7.29 0.20
CA MET A 209 11.25 -6.99 0.86
C MET A 209 11.79 -8.20 1.64
N ASP A 210 10.96 -8.91 2.40
CA ASP A 210 11.42 -10.04 3.22
C ASP A 210 11.33 -11.38 2.46
N ILE A 211 10.39 -11.49 1.50
CA ILE A 211 10.18 -12.72 0.73
C ILE A 211 11.16 -12.84 -0.44
N MET A 212 11.22 -11.82 -1.30
CA MET A 212 11.90 -11.90 -2.60
C MET A 212 13.35 -11.41 -2.55
N LEU A 213 13.68 -10.45 -1.68
CA LEU A 213 15.05 -9.94 -1.59
C LEU A 213 15.96 -10.98 -0.87
N PRO A 214 17.15 -11.29 -1.40
CA PRO A 214 18.07 -12.21 -0.74
C PRO A 214 18.47 -11.74 0.66
N ASP A 215 18.48 -12.64 1.64
CA ASP A 215 18.78 -12.30 3.03
C ASP A 215 20.16 -11.65 3.21
N SER A 216 21.16 -12.09 2.44
CA SER A 216 22.51 -11.51 2.46
C SER A 216 22.53 -10.03 2.06
N PHE A 217 21.59 -9.62 1.22
CA PHE A 217 21.44 -8.23 0.81
C PHE A 217 20.63 -7.45 1.86
N ARG A 218 19.53 -8.04 2.33
CA ARG A 218 18.63 -7.43 3.31
C ARG A 218 19.30 -7.14 4.66
N GLN A 219 20.23 -7.99 5.11
CA GLN A 219 20.99 -7.79 6.37
C GLN A 219 21.78 -6.49 6.43
N GLY A 220 22.13 -5.89 5.28
CA GLY A 220 22.81 -4.60 5.22
C GLY A 220 21.88 -3.39 5.19
N LEU A 221 20.56 -3.60 5.22
CA LEU A 221 19.55 -2.55 5.13
C LEU A 221 18.97 -2.23 6.50
N ASN A 222 18.60 -0.97 6.71
CA ASN A 222 17.84 -0.55 7.88
C ASN A 222 16.35 -0.92 7.72
N THR A 223 16.03 -2.21 7.80
CA THR A 223 14.67 -2.73 7.75
C THR A 223 14.48 -3.81 8.81
N SER A 224 13.37 -3.76 9.53
CA SER A 224 13.04 -4.73 10.56
C SER A 224 12.69 -6.09 9.95
N SER A 225 12.95 -7.17 10.69
CA SER A 225 12.58 -8.53 10.28
C SER A 225 11.05 -8.68 10.27
N GLN A 226 10.45 -8.85 9.09
CA GLN A 226 8.99 -9.06 8.99
C GLN A 226 8.61 -10.43 9.53
N LYS A 227 9.48 -11.44 9.38
CA LYS A 227 9.28 -12.76 9.99
C LYS A 227 9.07 -12.66 11.50
N ASP A 228 9.96 -11.93 12.18
CA ASP A 228 9.92 -11.81 13.64
C ASP A 228 8.76 -10.92 14.09
N ALA A 229 8.43 -9.86 13.33
CA ALA A 229 7.28 -9.01 13.62
C ALA A 229 5.96 -9.78 13.51
N ILE A 230 5.78 -10.59 12.44
CA ILE A 230 4.63 -11.46 12.26
C ILE A 230 4.57 -12.53 13.36
N ALA A 231 5.72 -13.11 13.75
CA ALA A 231 5.80 -14.07 14.86
C ALA A 231 5.42 -13.43 16.21
N TYR A 232 5.85 -12.19 16.46
CA TYR A 232 5.47 -11.42 17.64
C TYR A 232 3.95 -11.17 17.69
N ILE A 233 3.37 -10.69 16.58
CA ILE A 233 1.92 -10.43 16.48
C ILE A 233 1.14 -11.72 16.72
N SER A 234 1.37 -12.73 15.90
CA SER A 234 0.66 -14.03 15.96
C SER A 234 0.81 -14.72 17.32
N GLY A 235 1.99 -14.69 17.94
CA GLY A 235 2.22 -15.27 19.27
C GLY A 235 1.49 -14.57 20.43
N SER A 236 1.11 -13.30 20.23
CA SER A 236 0.49 -12.41 21.22
C SER A 236 -1.04 -12.40 21.14
N LEU A 237 -1.60 -12.99 20.08
CA LEU A 237 -3.05 -13.18 19.92
C LEU A 237 -3.59 -14.24 20.88
N THR A 238 -4.87 -14.13 21.24
CA THR A 238 -5.55 -15.13 22.07
C THR A 238 -5.66 -16.47 21.33
N PRO A 239 -5.61 -17.63 22.04
CA PRO A 239 -5.74 -18.94 21.39
C PRO A 239 -7.05 -19.18 20.63
N SER A 240 -8.07 -18.35 20.86
CA SER A 240 -9.33 -18.37 20.12
C SER A 240 -9.20 -17.85 18.69
N ILE A 241 -8.17 -17.05 18.38
CA ILE A 241 -7.89 -16.56 17.03
C ILE A 241 -7.03 -17.59 16.30
N LYS A 242 -7.42 -17.92 15.07
CA LYS A 242 -6.64 -18.81 14.21
C LYS A 242 -5.74 -17.99 13.28
N SER A 243 -4.48 -17.82 13.67
CA SER A 243 -3.47 -17.19 12.81
C SER A 243 -3.08 -18.09 11.64
N VAL A 244 -3.06 -17.52 10.43
CA VAL A 244 -2.63 -18.20 9.20
C VAL A 244 -1.20 -17.78 8.90
N GLN A 245 -0.25 -18.65 9.28
CA GLN A 245 1.17 -18.38 9.09
C GLN A 245 1.57 -18.66 7.63
N ILE A 246 1.83 -17.60 6.86
CA ILE A 246 2.15 -17.73 5.43
C ILE A 246 3.59 -17.36 5.07
N TYR A 247 4.39 -16.84 6.02
CA TYR A 247 5.75 -16.37 5.72
C TYR A 247 6.62 -17.47 5.10
N ASP A 248 6.73 -18.62 5.78
CA ASP A 248 7.59 -19.71 5.32
C ASP A 248 7.05 -20.35 4.03
N THR A 249 5.73 -20.39 3.86
CA THR A 249 5.08 -20.82 2.60
C THR A 249 5.51 -19.91 1.45
N LEU A 250 5.36 -18.60 1.60
CA LEU A 250 5.74 -17.64 0.54
C LEU A 250 7.25 -17.65 0.30
N LYS A 251 8.07 -17.77 1.35
CA LYS A 251 9.53 -17.84 1.23
C LYS A 251 9.98 -19.10 0.47
N ALA A 252 9.30 -20.23 0.65
CA ALA A 252 9.58 -21.46 -0.08
C ALA A 252 9.31 -21.33 -1.60
N HIS A 253 8.49 -20.35 -2.00
CA HIS A 253 8.16 -20.05 -3.39
C HIS A 253 8.80 -18.74 -3.89
N SER A 254 9.87 -18.26 -3.23
CA SER A 254 10.53 -16.99 -3.60
C SER A 254 11.27 -17.03 -4.96
N ASP A 255 11.43 -18.22 -5.54
CA ASP A 255 11.95 -18.43 -6.90
C ASP A 255 10.85 -18.34 -7.98
N GLU A 256 9.58 -18.23 -7.59
CA GLU A 256 8.43 -18.04 -8.47
C GLU A 256 8.00 -16.57 -8.54
N TYR A 257 7.14 -16.26 -9.51
CA TYR A 257 6.62 -14.91 -9.71
C TYR A 257 5.43 -14.57 -8.79
N ILE A 258 5.70 -14.52 -7.49
CA ILE A 258 4.68 -14.37 -6.44
C ILE A 258 4.49 -12.94 -5.92
N TYR A 259 5.38 -12.00 -6.25
CA TYR A 259 5.21 -10.55 -6.07
C TYR A 259 5.49 -9.81 -7.36
N PHE A 260 4.82 -8.67 -7.56
CA PHE A 260 5.15 -7.78 -8.66
C PHE A 260 6.49 -7.09 -8.42
N ARG A 261 7.16 -6.71 -9.52
CA ARG A 261 8.44 -5.98 -9.45
C ARG A 261 8.21 -4.48 -9.39
N THR A 262 7.18 -3.99 -10.09
CA THR A 262 6.89 -2.55 -10.24
C THR A 262 5.74 -2.09 -9.34
N ASP A 263 5.20 -2.99 -8.54
CA ASP A 263 4.05 -2.78 -7.68
C ASP A 263 4.26 -3.47 -6.32
N HIS A 264 3.63 -2.94 -5.29
CA HIS A 264 3.85 -3.38 -3.91
C HIS A 264 3.08 -4.67 -3.54
N HIS A 265 2.08 -5.05 -4.33
CA HIS A 265 1.27 -6.23 -4.07
C HIS A 265 1.99 -7.55 -4.42
N TRP A 266 1.51 -8.63 -3.80
CA TRP A 266 1.70 -9.97 -4.34
C TRP A 266 0.99 -10.15 -5.70
N THR A 267 1.39 -11.17 -6.46
CA THR A 267 0.60 -11.62 -7.62
C THR A 267 -0.56 -12.52 -7.19
N ALA A 268 -1.51 -12.82 -8.09
CA ALA A 268 -2.56 -13.80 -7.79
C ALA A 268 -2.01 -15.20 -7.45
N LEU A 269 -0.79 -15.53 -7.88
CA LEU A 269 -0.13 -16.77 -7.49
C LEU A 269 0.38 -16.71 -6.03
N GLY A 270 0.95 -15.58 -5.61
CA GLY A 270 1.29 -15.37 -4.19
C GLY A 270 0.06 -15.42 -3.29
N ALA A 271 -1.02 -14.74 -3.71
CA ALA A 271 -2.31 -14.79 -3.02
C ALA A 271 -2.89 -16.22 -2.96
N TYR A 272 -2.70 -17.02 -4.01
CA TYR A 272 -3.13 -18.41 -4.05
C TYR A 272 -2.43 -19.27 -2.98
N TYR A 273 -1.12 -19.13 -2.79
CA TYR A 273 -0.39 -19.86 -1.75
C TYR A 273 -0.85 -19.50 -0.33
N ALA A 274 -1.17 -18.21 -0.10
CA ALA A 274 -1.77 -17.79 1.16
C ALA A 274 -3.19 -18.35 1.35
N TYR A 275 -3.99 -18.39 0.28
CA TYR A 275 -5.32 -18.98 0.28
C TYR A 275 -5.27 -20.49 0.58
N ARG A 276 -4.31 -21.23 0.01
CA ARG A 276 -4.08 -22.64 0.34
C ARG A 276 -3.76 -22.83 1.82
N SER A 277 -2.94 -21.96 2.40
CA SER A 277 -2.61 -21.98 3.82
C SER A 277 -3.84 -21.69 4.70
N PHE A 278 -4.69 -20.74 4.29
CA PHE A 278 -5.96 -20.47 4.98
C PHE A 278 -6.90 -21.68 4.93
N ALA A 279 -7.04 -22.30 3.75
CA ALA A 279 -7.89 -23.48 3.58
C ALA A 279 -7.40 -24.67 4.43
N ASP A 280 -6.10 -24.85 4.60
CA ASP A 280 -5.51 -25.85 5.50
C ASP A 280 -5.86 -25.58 6.98
N VAL A 281 -5.64 -24.34 7.45
CA VAL A 281 -6.01 -23.92 8.83
C VAL A 281 -7.51 -24.07 9.09
N LYS A 282 -8.34 -23.80 8.09
CA LYS A 282 -9.79 -23.99 8.18
C LYS A 282 -10.20 -25.47 8.10
N GLY A 283 -9.40 -26.32 7.46
CA GLY A 283 -9.73 -27.72 7.20
C GLY A 283 -10.66 -27.92 6.00
N THR A 284 -10.58 -27.04 4.99
CA THR A 284 -11.39 -27.11 3.76
C THR A 284 -10.56 -27.54 2.56
N THR A 285 -11.17 -28.23 1.61
CA THR A 285 -10.52 -28.54 0.33
C THR A 285 -10.37 -27.26 -0.50
N PRO A 286 -9.16 -26.85 -0.91
CA PRO A 286 -8.99 -25.63 -1.65
C PRO A 286 -9.27 -25.85 -3.14
N LEU A 287 -9.67 -24.79 -3.83
CA LEU A 287 -9.73 -24.68 -5.27
C LEU A 287 -8.34 -24.95 -5.87
N GLU A 288 -8.27 -25.77 -6.91
CA GLU A 288 -7.04 -26.00 -7.66
C GLU A 288 -6.96 -25.01 -8.83
N LEU A 289 -5.79 -24.42 -9.08
CA LEU A 289 -5.62 -23.46 -10.21
C LEU A 289 -5.99 -24.06 -11.57
N SER A 290 -5.85 -25.37 -11.73
CA SER A 290 -6.24 -26.09 -12.95
C SER A 290 -7.74 -26.05 -13.24
N GLN A 291 -8.56 -25.72 -12.24
CA GLN A 291 -10.01 -25.56 -12.38
C GLN A 291 -10.40 -24.13 -12.80
N CYS A 292 -9.47 -23.18 -12.73
CA CYS A 292 -9.72 -21.78 -13.04
C CYS A 292 -9.45 -21.46 -14.52
N GLU A 293 -10.22 -20.53 -15.08
CA GLU A 293 -9.85 -19.89 -16.34
C GLU A 293 -8.74 -18.86 -16.07
N LYS A 294 -7.63 -18.97 -16.80
CA LYS A 294 -6.50 -18.05 -16.68
C LYS A 294 -6.69 -16.83 -17.58
N LYS A 295 -6.54 -15.63 -17.02
CA LYS A 295 -6.50 -14.35 -17.75
C LYS A 295 -5.15 -13.67 -17.57
N GLU A 296 -4.77 -12.88 -18.56
CA GLU A 296 -3.47 -12.22 -18.64
C GLU A 296 -3.65 -10.76 -19.06
N PHE A 297 -3.06 -9.84 -18.29
CA PHE A 297 -3.08 -8.41 -18.59
C PHE A 297 -1.67 -7.85 -18.53
N SER A 298 -1.00 -7.77 -19.68
CA SER A 298 0.37 -7.28 -19.82
C SER A 298 0.47 -5.75 -19.69
N GLY A 299 1.69 -5.27 -19.43
CA GLY A 299 2.01 -3.84 -19.45
C GLY A 299 1.63 -3.13 -18.15
N PHE A 300 1.65 -3.84 -17.03
CA PHE A 300 1.36 -3.29 -15.71
C PHE A 300 2.59 -2.54 -15.16
N LEU A 301 2.39 -1.30 -14.72
CA LEU A 301 3.39 -0.49 -14.03
C LEU A 301 2.74 0.11 -12.79
N GLY A 302 3.02 -0.47 -11.63
CA GLY A 302 2.27 -0.20 -10.41
C GLY A 302 2.81 0.92 -9.53
N ALA A 303 2.55 0.78 -8.23
CA ALA A 303 2.83 1.78 -7.22
C ALA A 303 4.33 2.08 -7.10
N PHE A 304 5.22 1.08 -7.06
CA PHE A 304 6.66 1.35 -6.98
C PHE A 304 7.15 2.19 -8.16
N TYR A 305 6.64 1.97 -9.37
CA TYR A 305 6.97 2.83 -10.50
C TYR A 305 6.44 4.26 -10.30
N SER A 306 5.18 4.40 -9.89
CA SER A 306 4.56 5.71 -9.68
C SER A 306 5.28 6.52 -8.59
N ASP A 307 5.55 5.88 -7.45
CA ASP A 307 5.99 6.52 -6.20
C ASP A 307 7.50 6.78 -6.16
N THR A 308 8.25 6.18 -7.10
CA THR A 308 9.69 6.42 -7.28
C THR A 308 9.99 7.45 -8.37
N ASN A 309 9.06 8.37 -8.60
CA ASN A 309 9.14 9.37 -9.67
C ASN A 309 9.36 8.71 -11.05
N LYS A 310 8.60 7.64 -11.34
CA LYS A 310 8.68 6.88 -12.59
C LYS A 310 10.09 6.44 -12.90
N ASN A 311 10.75 5.79 -11.93
CA ASN A 311 12.12 5.35 -12.10
C ASN A 311 12.24 4.48 -13.37
N PRO A 312 13.08 4.87 -14.35
CA PRO A 312 13.14 4.19 -15.64
C PRO A 312 13.61 2.74 -15.51
N ALA A 313 14.26 2.36 -14.41
CA ALA A 313 14.66 0.99 -14.16
C ALA A 313 13.45 0.04 -14.03
N LEU A 314 12.38 0.49 -13.35
CA LEU A 314 11.15 -0.28 -13.17
C LEU A 314 10.35 -0.41 -14.47
N ALA A 315 10.48 0.56 -15.38
CA ALA A 315 9.79 0.54 -16.68
C ALA A 315 10.44 -0.36 -17.74
N GLN A 316 11.65 -0.90 -17.50
CA GLN A 316 12.38 -1.71 -18.49
C GLN A 316 11.63 -3.00 -18.81
N ASN A 317 11.04 -3.60 -17.79
CA ASN A 317 10.27 -4.82 -17.88
C ASN A 317 8.96 -4.54 -17.14
N PRO A 318 7.88 -4.09 -17.81
CA PRO A 318 6.57 -3.97 -17.19
C PRO A 318 6.05 -5.33 -16.73
N ASP A 319 5.24 -5.33 -15.68
CA ASP A 319 4.62 -6.53 -15.14
C ASP A 319 3.47 -7.05 -16.01
N THR A 320 3.07 -8.29 -15.75
CA THR A 320 1.86 -8.89 -16.29
C THR A 320 0.98 -9.35 -15.12
N VAL A 321 -0.25 -8.83 -15.06
CA VAL A 321 -1.23 -9.27 -14.06
C VAL A 321 -1.88 -10.56 -14.54
N MET A 322 -1.57 -11.67 -13.87
CA MET A 322 -2.26 -12.94 -14.06
C MET A 322 -3.47 -13.00 -13.13
N ALA A 323 -4.62 -13.38 -13.66
CA ALA A 323 -5.84 -13.60 -12.89
C ALA A 323 -6.40 -15.01 -13.13
N TYR A 324 -7.07 -15.55 -12.11
CA TYR A 324 -7.67 -16.88 -12.14
C TYR A 324 -9.15 -16.75 -11.84
N VAL A 325 -9.99 -16.96 -12.86
CA VAL A 325 -11.45 -16.90 -12.70
C VAL A 325 -11.91 -18.25 -12.15
N PRO A 326 -12.49 -18.31 -10.94
CA PRO A 326 -13.01 -19.55 -10.39
C PRO A 326 -14.19 -20.07 -11.23
N PRO A 327 -14.38 -21.39 -11.32
CA PRO A 327 -15.56 -21.96 -11.95
C PRO A 327 -16.81 -21.69 -11.09
N GLY A 328 -17.97 -21.73 -11.74
CA GLY A 328 -19.27 -21.71 -11.06
C GLY A 328 -20.09 -20.44 -11.25
N ASN A 329 -21.30 -20.45 -10.68
CA ASN A 329 -22.25 -19.34 -10.78
C ASN A 329 -22.03 -18.33 -9.65
N ILE A 330 -20.99 -17.51 -9.82
CA ILE A 330 -20.58 -16.50 -8.84
C ILE A 330 -20.98 -15.10 -9.33
N LYS A 331 -21.68 -14.36 -8.47
CA LYS A 331 -22.11 -12.98 -8.73
C LYS A 331 -21.55 -12.05 -7.67
N MET A 332 -21.07 -10.88 -8.09
CA MET A 332 -20.55 -9.87 -7.20
C MET A 332 -21.32 -8.56 -7.34
N GLN A 333 -21.56 -7.91 -6.21
CA GLN A 333 -21.98 -6.53 -6.11
C GLN A 333 -21.04 -5.78 -5.18
N TYR A 334 -20.75 -4.51 -5.50
CA TYR A 334 -20.06 -3.62 -4.56
C TYR A 334 -20.86 -2.35 -4.34
N THR A 335 -20.68 -1.76 -3.15
CA THR A 335 -21.22 -0.46 -2.78
C THR A 335 -20.07 0.56 -2.79
N ASP A 336 -20.22 1.62 -3.57
CA ASP A 336 -19.26 2.72 -3.65
C ASP A 336 -19.31 3.64 -2.41
N ARG A 337 -18.42 4.62 -2.37
CA ARG A 337 -18.32 5.59 -1.27
C ARG A 337 -19.52 6.52 -1.14
N ASN A 338 -20.35 6.64 -2.19
CA ASN A 338 -21.59 7.41 -2.20
C ASN A 338 -22.80 6.57 -1.76
N GLY A 339 -22.60 5.28 -1.47
CA GLY A 339 -23.66 4.33 -1.11
C GLY A 339 -24.38 3.70 -2.30
N ASN A 340 -23.92 3.93 -3.54
CA ASN A 340 -24.51 3.31 -4.72
C ASN A 340 -24.01 1.87 -4.88
N THR A 341 -24.91 0.96 -5.23
CA THR A 341 -24.57 -0.46 -5.42
C THR A 341 -24.57 -0.84 -6.89
N TYR A 342 -23.54 -1.57 -7.32
CA TYR A 342 -23.32 -1.98 -8.70
C TYR A 342 -23.07 -3.48 -8.81
N ASN A 343 -23.67 -4.11 -9.83
CA ASN A 343 -23.24 -5.44 -10.27
C ASN A 343 -21.89 -5.31 -10.98
N TRP A 344 -20.93 -6.16 -10.64
CA TRP A 344 -19.57 -6.07 -11.18
C TRP A 344 -18.96 -7.46 -11.35
N PRO A 345 -18.08 -7.70 -12.35
CA PRO A 345 -17.38 -8.97 -12.48
C PRO A 345 -16.39 -9.20 -11.33
N LEU A 346 -16.24 -10.45 -10.89
CA LEU A 346 -15.22 -10.83 -9.90
C LEU A 346 -13.79 -10.58 -10.42
N ILE A 347 -13.58 -10.81 -11.72
CA ILE A 347 -12.35 -10.52 -12.47
C ILE A 347 -12.73 -9.67 -13.69
N SER A 348 -12.44 -8.38 -13.67
CA SER A 348 -12.67 -7.47 -14.79
C SER A 348 -11.67 -7.70 -15.92
N ASP A 349 -12.13 -7.58 -17.17
CA ASP A 349 -11.21 -7.41 -18.30
C ASP A 349 -10.63 -5.99 -18.27
N VAL A 350 -9.33 -5.91 -18.01
CA VAL A 350 -8.57 -4.66 -17.88
C VAL A 350 -7.53 -4.50 -19.00
N THR A 351 -7.72 -5.21 -20.12
CA THR A 351 -6.79 -5.20 -21.26
C THR A 351 -6.48 -3.77 -21.72
N ASP A 352 -7.53 -2.96 -21.91
CA ASP A 352 -7.46 -1.58 -22.43
C ASP A 352 -7.38 -0.51 -21.32
N TRP A 353 -7.20 -0.92 -20.06
CA TRP A 353 -7.09 0.03 -18.95
C TRP A 353 -5.68 0.63 -18.88
N ALA A 354 -5.56 1.77 -18.18
CA ALA A 354 -4.28 2.40 -17.91
C ALA A 354 -3.30 1.41 -17.27
N THR A 355 -2.02 1.52 -17.65
CA THR A 355 -0.97 0.59 -17.19
C THR A 355 -0.86 0.52 -15.67
N SER A 356 -1.26 1.56 -14.95
CA SER A 356 -1.18 1.61 -13.50
C SER A 356 -2.39 1.08 -12.75
N THR A 357 -3.49 0.75 -13.43
CA THR A 357 -4.76 0.34 -12.79
C THR A 357 -5.11 -1.11 -13.05
N LYS A 358 -4.24 -1.88 -13.73
CA LYS A 358 -4.52 -3.27 -14.09
C LYS A 358 -4.71 -4.19 -12.87
N TYR A 359 -4.14 -3.88 -11.70
CA TYR A 359 -4.39 -4.63 -10.46
C TYR A 359 -5.87 -4.56 -10.02
N SER A 360 -6.61 -3.51 -10.41
CA SER A 360 -8.05 -3.39 -10.16
C SER A 360 -8.91 -4.40 -10.96
N THR A 361 -8.30 -5.31 -11.73
CA THR A 361 -8.98 -6.49 -12.28
C THR A 361 -9.67 -7.30 -11.19
N PHE A 362 -9.07 -7.39 -10.01
CA PHE A 362 -9.61 -8.15 -8.90
C PHE A 362 -10.68 -7.35 -8.16
N ILE A 363 -11.90 -7.90 -8.13
CA ILE A 363 -13.07 -7.40 -7.37
C ILE A 363 -13.44 -5.91 -7.56
N GLY A 364 -12.96 -5.27 -8.63
CA GLY A 364 -13.18 -3.85 -8.87
C GLY A 364 -12.36 -2.91 -7.97
N GLY A 365 -11.36 -3.45 -7.25
CA GLY A 365 -10.51 -2.68 -6.35
C GLY A 365 -11.06 -2.53 -4.93
N ASP A 366 -10.79 -1.37 -4.32
CA ASP A 366 -11.05 -1.13 -2.90
C ASP A 366 -12.39 -0.47 -2.67
N ASN A 367 -13.40 -1.30 -2.45
CA ASN A 367 -14.76 -0.85 -2.20
C ASN A 367 -15.05 -0.82 -0.69
N PRO A 368 -15.80 0.18 -0.17
CA PRO A 368 -16.32 0.15 1.20
C PRO A 368 -16.95 -1.18 1.56
N TYR A 369 -17.79 -1.71 0.67
CA TYR A 369 -18.42 -3.01 0.85
C TYR A 369 -18.54 -3.76 -0.47
N THR A 370 -18.23 -5.04 -0.47
CA THR A 370 -18.48 -5.97 -1.58
C THR A 370 -19.14 -7.23 -1.04
N ILE A 371 -20.13 -7.74 -1.77
CA ILE A 371 -20.78 -9.02 -1.50
C ILE A 371 -20.67 -9.90 -2.74
N ILE A 372 -20.24 -11.14 -2.51
CA ILE A 372 -20.09 -12.17 -3.54
C ILE A 372 -20.95 -13.37 -3.13
N GLN A 373 -21.75 -13.86 -4.08
CA GLN A 373 -22.66 -14.97 -3.88
C GLN A 373 -22.33 -16.08 -4.87
N ASN A 374 -22.06 -17.28 -4.36
CA ASN A 374 -21.89 -18.49 -5.15
C ASN A 374 -23.18 -19.32 -5.10
N SER A 375 -23.92 -19.32 -6.21
CA SER A 375 -25.22 -20.01 -6.28
C SER A 375 -25.10 -21.53 -6.44
N ASP A 376 -23.89 -22.07 -6.62
CA ASP A 376 -23.66 -23.51 -6.67
C ASP A 376 -23.57 -24.13 -5.26
N LEU A 377 -23.45 -23.30 -4.22
CA LEU A 377 -23.45 -23.70 -2.81
C LEU A 377 -24.77 -23.34 -2.15
N THR A 378 -25.27 -24.22 -1.28
CA THR A 378 -26.52 -24.06 -0.51
C THR A 378 -26.35 -24.41 0.96
N ASP A 379 -25.11 -24.46 1.45
CA ASP A 379 -24.72 -24.91 2.78
C ASP A 379 -24.76 -23.80 3.85
N GLY A 380 -25.05 -22.56 3.45
CA GLY A 380 -25.11 -21.39 4.32
C GLY A 380 -23.74 -20.83 4.69
N SER A 381 -22.64 -21.33 4.12
CA SER A 381 -21.29 -20.88 4.46
C SER A 381 -21.08 -19.40 4.17
N SER A 382 -20.74 -18.62 5.20
CA SER A 382 -20.54 -17.17 5.11
C SER A 382 -19.23 -16.71 5.75
N CYS A 383 -18.46 -15.93 4.99
CA CYS A 383 -17.19 -15.33 5.42
C CYS A 383 -17.24 -13.81 5.32
N LEU A 384 -16.71 -13.11 6.30
CA LEU A 384 -16.39 -11.69 6.24
C LEU A 384 -14.88 -11.50 6.19
N VAL A 385 -14.39 -10.81 5.16
CA VAL A 385 -12.98 -10.43 5.03
C VAL A 385 -12.82 -8.94 5.32
N ILE A 386 -12.01 -8.62 6.33
CA ILE A 386 -11.61 -7.24 6.66
C ILE A 386 -10.19 -7.03 6.12
N LYS A 387 -10.05 -6.15 5.13
CA LYS A 387 -8.83 -6.09 4.30
C LYS A 387 -8.44 -4.69 3.87
N GLU A 388 -7.21 -4.61 3.35
CA GLU A 388 -6.75 -3.61 2.39
C GLU A 388 -6.45 -4.24 1.01
N SER A 389 -5.84 -3.51 0.08
CA SER A 389 -5.69 -3.86 -1.33
C SER A 389 -5.02 -5.21 -1.62
N PHE A 390 -4.20 -5.78 -0.71
CA PHE A 390 -3.71 -7.17 -0.86
C PHE A 390 -4.84 -8.20 -0.92
N GLY A 391 -5.95 -7.95 -0.23
CA GLY A 391 -7.10 -8.85 -0.22
C GLY A 391 -7.71 -9.04 -1.61
N ASN A 392 -7.58 -8.07 -2.51
CA ASN A 392 -8.26 -8.07 -3.80
C ASN A 392 -7.92 -9.33 -4.61
N ALA A 393 -6.64 -9.68 -4.72
CA ALA A 393 -6.20 -10.88 -5.45
C ALA A 393 -6.51 -12.21 -4.74
N PHE A 394 -6.84 -12.17 -3.44
CA PHE A 394 -7.17 -13.34 -2.62
C PHE A 394 -8.67 -13.72 -2.71
N ILE A 395 -9.55 -12.72 -2.71
CA ILE A 395 -11.00 -12.90 -2.68
C ILE A 395 -11.55 -13.85 -3.77
N PRO A 396 -11.08 -13.82 -5.04
CA PRO A 396 -11.61 -14.72 -6.06
C PRO A 396 -11.50 -16.19 -5.71
N PHE A 397 -10.47 -16.61 -4.98
CA PHE A 397 -10.31 -17.99 -4.55
C PHE A 397 -11.30 -18.36 -3.42
N LEU A 398 -11.55 -17.45 -2.48
CA LEU A 398 -12.56 -17.65 -1.43
C LEU A 398 -13.97 -17.80 -1.99
N ALA A 399 -14.30 -17.07 -3.06
CA ALA A 399 -15.63 -17.09 -3.67
C ALA A 399 -16.06 -18.49 -4.14
N ALA A 400 -15.12 -19.39 -4.39
CA ALA A 400 -15.41 -20.79 -4.74
C ALA A 400 -15.75 -21.68 -3.53
N ASN A 401 -15.36 -21.31 -2.31
CA ASN A 401 -15.53 -22.14 -1.10
C ASN A 401 -16.63 -21.70 -0.15
N TYR A 402 -17.18 -20.51 -0.37
CA TYR A 402 -18.23 -19.95 0.47
C TYR A 402 -19.45 -19.63 -0.38
N GLN A 403 -20.63 -19.94 0.14
CA GLN A 403 -21.88 -19.50 -0.47
C GLN A 403 -21.96 -17.97 -0.49
N THR A 404 -21.51 -17.31 0.59
CA THR A 404 -21.45 -15.85 0.67
C THR A 404 -20.07 -15.37 1.16
N VAL A 405 -19.45 -14.46 0.42
CA VAL A 405 -18.26 -13.73 0.87
C VAL A 405 -18.61 -12.25 0.96
N HIS A 406 -18.50 -11.70 2.16
CA HIS A 406 -18.55 -10.28 2.43
C HIS A 406 -17.12 -9.74 2.50
N VAL A 407 -16.87 -8.60 1.89
CA VAL A 407 -15.56 -7.93 1.92
C VAL A 407 -15.78 -6.50 2.36
N ILE A 408 -15.07 -6.10 3.40
CA ILE A 408 -15.07 -4.73 3.93
C ILE A 408 -13.65 -4.20 3.81
N ASP A 409 -13.50 -3.11 3.07
CA ASP A 409 -12.28 -2.30 3.13
C ASP A 409 -12.40 -1.32 4.29
N TYR A 410 -11.61 -1.56 5.34
CA TYR A 410 -11.72 -0.81 6.59
C TYR A 410 -11.36 0.67 6.44
N ARG A 411 -10.73 1.06 5.32
CA ARG A 411 -10.37 2.46 5.06
C ARG A 411 -11.58 3.32 4.70
N TYR A 412 -12.65 2.70 4.19
CA TYR A 412 -13.78 3.38 3.56
C TYR A 412 -15.15 2.96 4.09
N TRP A 413 -15.23 1.86 4.84
CA TRP A 413 -16.47 1.41 5.44
C TRP A 413 -16.68 1.98 6.84
N ASN A 414 -17.94 2.24 7.18
CA ASN A 414 -18.34 2.64 8.52
C ASN A 414 -19.41 1.68 9.05
N GLY A 415 -19.26 1.27 10.30
CA GLY A 415 -20.22 0.41 10.99
C GLY A 415 -19.52 -0.42 12.08
N ASN A 416 -20.24 -1.41 12.62
CA ASN A 416 -19.73 -2.30 13.66
C ASN A 416 -19.72 -3.76 13.14
N ILE A 417 -18.57 -4.43 13.27
CA ILE A 417 -18.36 -5.80 12.78
C ILE A 417 -19.23 -6.80 13.55
N GLN A 418 -19.42 -6.62 14.86
CA GLN A 418 -20.24 -7.54 15.65
C GLN A 418 -21.70 -7.55 15.18
N ASP A 419 -22.27 -6.37 14.96
CA ASP A 419 -23.64 -6.23 14.45
C ASP A 419 -23.75 -6.77 13.02
N PHE A 420 -22.74 -6.49 12.19
CA PHE A 420 -22.69 -7.01 10.83
C PHE A 420 -22.67 -8.54 10.80
N VAL A 421 -21.80 -9.17 11.60
CA VAL A 421 -21.65 -10.62 11.69
C VAL A 421 -22.94 -11.27 12.16
N LYS A 422 -23.58 -10.73 13.21
CA LYS A 422 -24.86 -11.26 13.71
C LYS A 422 -25.99 -11.11 12.68
N THR A 423 -26.09 -9.95 12.05
CA THR A 423 -27.16 -9.65 11.09
C THR A 423 -27.08 -10.52 9.84
N ASN A 424 -25.87 -10.76 9.35
CA ASN A 424 -25.64 -11.53 8.12
C ASN A 424 -25.38 -13.02 8.38
N GLY A 425 -25.38 -13.45 9.64
CA GLY A 425 -25.08 -14.83 10.01
C GLY A 425 -23.72 -15.26 9.45
N VAL A 426 -22.67 -14.49 9.70
CA VAL A 426 -21.29 -14.81 9.26
C VAL A 426 -20.69 -15.82 10.24
N GLN A 427 -20.05 -16.90 9.73
CA GLN A 427 -19.39 -17.90 10.57
C GLN A 427 -17.88 -17.68 10.69
N ASP A 428 -17.24 -17.14 9.66
CA ASP A 428 -15.80 -16.90 9.64
C ASP A 428 -15.51 -15.40 9.42
N VAL A 429 -14.66 -14.81 10.25
CA VAL A 429 -14.16 -13.44 10.07
C VAL A 429 -12.65 -13.50 9.87
N LEU A 430 -12.18 -13.08 8.70
CA LEU A 430 -10.76 -13.08 8.34
C LEU A 430 -10.24 -11.64 8.26
N PHE A 431 -9.30 -11.29 9.14
CA PHE A 431 -8.47 -10.10 8.95
C PHE A 431 -7.31 -10.46 8.03
N LEU A 432 -7.21 -9.80 6.89
CA LEU A 432 -6.20 -10.06 5.85
C LEU A 432 -5.53 -8.74 5.49
N ASN A 433 -4.33 -8.52 6.01
CA ASN A 433 -3.63 -7.25 5.88
C ASN A 433 -2.14 -7.48 5.69
N ASN A 434 -1.50 -6.67 4.84
CA ASN A 434 -0.05 -6.65 4.77
C ASN A 434 0.58 -6.16 6.09
N VAL A 435 1.84 -6.56 6.32
CA VAL A 435 2.57 -6.22 7.54
C VAL A 435 2.81 -4.71 7.67
N SER A 436 2.86 -3.95 6.56
CA SER A 436 2.97 -2.50 6.60
C SER A 436 1.72 -1.84 7.20
N ALA A 437 0.54 -2.47 7.10
CA ALA A 437 -0.67 -1.99 7.77
C ALA A 437 -0.55 -2.07 9.31
N THR A 438 0.20 -3.04 9.85
CA THR A 438 0.33 -3.26 11.31
C THR A 438 1.31 -2.32 12.00
N ARG A 439 2.08 -1.52 11.24
CA ARG A 439 2.94 -0.43 11.76
C ARG A 439 2.33 0.96 11.57
N ASN A 440 1.20 1.07 10.86
CA ASN A 440 0.59 2.35 10.54
C ASN A 440 -0.55 2.68 11.52
N SER A 441 -0.33 3.66 12.40
CA SER A 441 -1.29 4.05 13.44
C SER A 441 -2.64 4.52 12.88
N SER A 442 -2.66 5.16 11.71
CA SER A 442 -3.90 5.58 11.05
C SER A 442 -4.71 4.38 10.57
N LEU A 443 -4.05 3.39 9.93
CA LEU A 443 -4.73 2.20 9.41
C LEU A 443 -5.24 1.30 10.55
N VAL A 444 -4.42 1.05 11.57
CA VAL A 444 -4.84 0.32 12.77
C VAL A 444 -5.97 1.07 13.49
N GLY A 445 -5.87 2.40 13.59
CA GLY A 445 -6.93 3.23 14.15
C GLY A 445 -8.26 3.08 13.42
N LYS A 446 -8.25 3.06 12.07
CA LYS A 446 -9.45 2.83 11.25
C LYS A 446 -10.01 1.42 11.42
N MET A 447 -9.18 0.38 11.45
CA MET A 447 -9.66 -0.98 11.74
C MET A 447 -10.31 -1.05 13.13
N ALA A 448 -9.69 -0.41 14.13
CA ALA A 448 -10.17 -0.42 15.50
C ALA A 448 -11.50 0.34 15.69
N THR A 449 -11.92 1.22 14.78
CA THR A 449 -13.26 1.84 14.88
C THR A 449 -14.37 0.85 14.55
N LEU A 450 -14.08 -0.18 13.74
CA LEU A 450 -15.06 -1.18 13.32
C LEU A 450 -15.39 -2.21 14.41
N THR A 451 -14.55 -2.27 15.44
CA THR A 451 -14.60 -3.30 16.49
C THR A 451 -15.06 -2.73 17.84
N LYS A 452 -15.42 -1.44 17.90
CA LYS A 452 -15.83 -0.72 19.11
C LYS A 452 -17.30 -0.90 19.46
#